data_AF-A0A3C0UN55-F1
#
_entry.id   AF-A0A3C0UN55-F1
#
_cell.length_a   1.000
_cell.length_b   1.000
_cell.length_c   1.000
_cell.angle_alpha   90.00
_cell.angle_beta   90.00
_cell.angle_gamma   90.00
#
_symmetry.space_group_name_H-M   'P 1'
#
loop_
_entity.id
_entity.type
_entity.pdbx_description
1 polymer ?
#
loop_
_entity_poly.entity_id
_entity_poly.type
_entity_poly.pdbx_seq_one_letter_code
_entity_poly.pdbx_strand_id
1 'polypeptide(L)'
;DNGDFKKVFATVFQVLSTFLENHPLAIVVFYGSSLARTRLYQIAISRELEQLEERFVVKGLANFIFEPFVKNKPYEAFSFSLKKM
;
A
#
# COMPACT_ATOMS: atom_id res chain seq x y z
N ASP A 1 -4.74 -13.78 -17.61
CA ASP A 1 -4.96 -12.38 -18.00
C ASP A 1 -4.78 -11.52 -16.75
N ASN A 2 -3.69 -10.74 -16.66
CA ASN A 2 -3.34 -9.92 -15.48
C ASN A 2 -3.47 -8.40 -15.76
N GLY A 3 -4.07 -8.04 -16.90
CA GLY A 3 -4.24 -6.65 -17.33
C GLY A 3 -5.17 -5.84 -16.42
N ASP A 4 -6.27 -6.46 -15.98
CA ASP A 4 -7.23 -5.81 -15.07
C ASP A 4 -6.62 -5.53 -13.70
N PHE A 5 -5.76 -6.41 -13.21
CA PHE A 5 -5.14 -6.23 -11.89
C PHE A 5 -4.26 -4.98 -11.84
N LYS A 6 -3.47 -4.70 -12.89
CA LYS A 6 -2.63 -3.48 -12.97
C LYS A 6 -3.49 -2.22 -13.01
N LYS A 7 -4.56 -2.22 -13.82
CA LYS A 7 -5.43 -1.04 -14.00
C LYS A 7 -6.20 -0.71 -12.72
N VAL A 8 -6.78 -1.72 -12.07
CA VAL A 8 -7.47 -1.56 -10.77
C VAL A 8 -6.51 -1.03 -9.71
N PHE A 9 -5.27 -1.54 -9.65
CA PHE A 9 -4.29 -1.08 -8.69
C PHE A 9 -3.87 0.38 -8.89
N ALA A 10 -3.68 0.80 -10.13
CA ALA A 10 -3.39 2.18 -10.46
C ALA A 10 -4.50 3.12 -9.97
N THR A 11 -5.77 2.74 -10.17
CA THR A 11 -6.91 3.53 -9.67
C THR A 11 -6.95 3.58 -8.14
N VAL A 12 -6.67 2.48 -7.45
CA VAL A 12 -6.62 2.45 -5.97
C VAL A 12 -5.52 3.38 -5.45
N PHE A 13 -4.33 3.34 -6.05
CA PHE A 13 -3.24 4.25 -5.66
C PHE A 13 -3.54 5.71 -5.98
N GLN A 14 -4.22 5.99 -7.09
CA GLN A 14 -4.65 7.35 -7.42
C GLN A 14 -5.64 7.88 -6.38
N VAL A 15 -6.63 7.07 -5.97
CA VAL A 15 -7.58 7.45 -4.92
C VAL A 15 -6.87 7.64 -3.58
N LEU A 16 -5.95 6.75 -3.20
CA LEU A 16 -5.10 6.89 -2.00
C LEU A 16 -4.34 8.23 -2.02
N SER A 17 -3.73 8.55 -3.16
CA SER A 17 -2.98 9.80 -3.34
C SER A 17 -3.87 11.02 -3.17
N THR A 18 -5.00 11.09 -3.88
CA THR A 18 -5.94 12.22 -3.79
C THR A 18 -6.55 12.36 -2.40
N PHE A 19 -6.85 11.25 -1.72
CA PHE A 19 -7.36 11.29 -0.35
C PHE A 19 -6.32 11.87 0.62
N LEU A 20 -5.08 11.38 0.55
CA LEU A 20 -4.00 11.81 1.43
C LEU A 20 -3.55 13.25 1.16
N GLU A 21 -3.67 13.76 -0.07
CA GLU A 21 -3.48 15.19 -0.37
C GLU A 21 -4.48 16.09 0.37
N ASN A 22 -5.75 15.69 0.40
CA ASN A 22 -6.81 16.44 1.07
C ASN A 22 -6.79 16.24 2.60
N HIS A 23 -6.21 15.14 3.07
CA HIS A 23 -6.13 14.78 4.48
C HIS A 23 -4.69 14.38 4.87
N PRO A 24 -3.75 15.34 4.94
CA PRO A 24 -2.32 15.07 5.04
C PRO A 24 -1.90 14.41 6.37
N LEU A 25 -2.75 14.49 7.40
CA LEU A 25 -2.51 13.86 8.70
C LEU A 25 -3.15 12.46 8.82
N ALA A 26 -3.92 12.03 7.82
CA ALA A 26 -4.56 10.73 7.84
C ALA A 26 -3.56 9.60 7.58
N ILE A 27 -3.89 8.42 8.12
CA ILE A 27 -3.24 7.16 7.82
C ILE A 27 -4.31 6.26 7.22
N VAL A 28 -4.08 5.77 6.01
CA VAL A 28 -4.98 4.81 5.36
C VAL A 28 -4.45 3.41 5.63
N VAL A 29 -5.27 2.55 6.21
CA VAL A 29 -4.98 1.14 6.46
C VAL A 29 -5.88 0.28 5.59
N PHE A 30 -5.32 -0.71 4.91
CA PHE A 30 -6.10 -1.64 4.10
C PHE A 30 -5.49 -3.04 4.06
N TYR A 31 -6.36 -4.01 3.78
CA TYR A 31 -6.02 -5.41 3.58
C TYR A 31 -7.00 -6.02 2.57
N GLY A 32 -6.62 -7.15 1.97
CA GLY A 32 -7.53 -7.88 1.10
C GLY A 32 -8.54 -8.65 1.94
N SER A 33 -9.79 -8.77 1.47
CA SER A 33 -10.81 -9.59 2.14
C SER A 33 -10.56 -11.10 2.05
N SER A 34 -9.37 -11.51 1.61
CA SER A 34 -8.83 -12.88 1.71
C SER A 34 -7.31 -12.81 1.69
N LEU A 35 -6.62 -13.83 2.22
CA LEU A 35 -5.16 -13.91 2.21
C LEU A 35 -4.57 -13.82 0.79
N ALA A 36 -5.25 -14.42 -0.19
CA ALA A 36 -4.84 -14.33 -1.60
C ALA A 36 -4.88 -12.89 -2.12
N ARG A 37 -5.92 -12.10 -1.76
CA ARG A 37 -6.00 -10.68 -2.13
C ARG A 37 -4.94 -9.84 -1.41
N THR A 38 -4.69 -10.09 -0.13
CA THR A 38 -3.60 -9.41 0.60
C THR A 38 -2.26 -9.66 -0.06
N ARG A 39 -1.97 -10.90 -0.49
CA ARG A 39 -0.75 -11.24 -1.23
C ARG A 39 -0.66 -10.53 -2.58
N LEU A 40 -1.77 -10.46 -3.33
CA LEU A 40 -1.81 -9.68 -4.57
C LEU A 40 -1.48 -8.21 -4.32
N TYR A 41 -2.03 -7.62 -3.24
CA TYR A 41 -1.75 -6.24 -2.87
C TYR A 41 -0.28 -6.04 -2.53
N GLN A 42 0.30 -6.98 -1.78
CA GLN A 42 1.73 -6.98 -1.49
C GLN A 42 2.60 -7.01 -2.75
N ILE A 43 2.24 -7.84 -3.74
CA ILE A 43 2.96 -7.92 -5.02
C ILE A 43 2.90 -6.58 -5.76
N ALA A 44 1.72 -5.94 -5.79
CA ALA A 44 1.57 -4.64 -6.43
C ALA A 44 2.38 -3.54 -5.72
N ILE A 45 2.29 -3.46 -4.39
CA ILE A 45 3.10 -2.53 -3.59
C ILE A 45 4.60 -2.79 -3.82
N SER A 46 5.03 -4.05 -3.88
CA SER A 46 6.45 -4.40 -4.10
C SER A 46 6.98 -3.93 -5.46
N ARG A 47 6.13 -3.91 -6.49
CA ARG A 47 6.50 -3.47 -7.86
C ARG A 47 6.70 -1.97 -7.92
N GLU A 48 5.85 -1.21 -7.25
CA GLU A 48 5.84 0.25 -7.29
C GLU A 48 6.51 0.88 -6.07
N LEU A 49 7.17 0.08 -5.21
CA LEU A 49 7.62 0.53 -3.87
C LEU A 49 8.50 1.77 -3.93
N GLU A 50 9.45 1.81 -4.86
CA GLU A 50 10.37 2.94 -5.03
C GLU A 50 9.61 4.24 -5.32
N GLN A 51 8.66 4.19 -6.27
CA GLN A 51 7.83 5.35 -6.62
C GLN A 51 6.89 5.75 -5.47
N LEU A 52 6.30 4.78 -4.77
CA LEU A 52 5.42 5.05 -3.63
C LEU A 52 6.20 5.70 -2.49
N GLU A 53 7.42 5.24 -2.24
CA GLU A 53 8.28 5.78 -1.19
C GLU A 53 8.78 7.18 -1.51
N GLU A 54 8.75 7.68 -2.74
CA GLU A 54 9.07 9.10 -3.00
C GLU A 54 8.14 10.04 -2.23
N ARG A 55 6.91 9.61 -1.96
CA ARG A 55 5.85 10.49 -1.46
C ARG A 55 5.15 9.99 -0.20
N PHE A 56 5.13 8.67 0.01
CA PHE A 56 4.42 8.04 1.12
C PHE A 56 5.38 7.34 2.08
N VAL A 57 4.95 7.23 3.33
CA VAL A 57 5.47 6.25 4.28
C VAL A 57 4.66 4.99 4.11
N VAL A 58 5.30 3.92 3.62
CA VAL A 58 4.66 2.63 3.37
C VAL A 58 5.06 1.66 4.49
N LYS A 59 4.06 1.09 5.17
CA LYS A 59 4.28 0.09 6.22
C LYS A 59 3.45 -1.16 5.99
N GLY A 60 3.93 -2.27 6.51
CA GLY A 60 3.19 -3.53 6.57
C GLY A 60 2.93 -3.95 8.02
N LEU A 61 1.78 -4.56 8.27
CA LEU A 61 1.43 -5.16 9.55
C LEU A 61 1.99 -6.58 9.60
N ALA A 62 2.91 -6.83 10.52
CA ALA A 62 3.42 -8.16 10.84
C ALA A 62 3.54 -8.30 12.35
N ASN A 63 3.13 -9.45 12.91
CA ASN A 63 3.16 -9.69 14.35
C ASN A 63 2.48 -8.58 15.17
N PHE A 64 1.32 -8.11 14.70
CA PHE A 64 0.54 -7.03 15.33
C PHE A 64 1.23 -5.65 15.37
N ILE A 65 2.32 -5.44 14.64
CA ILE A 65 3.05 -4.17 14.59
C ILE A 65 3.16 -3.68 13.15
N PHE A 66 2.92 -2.39 12.93
CA PHE A 66 3.22 -1.73 11.66
C PHE A 66 4.70 -1.35 11.60
N GLU A 67 5.42 -1.99 10.70
CA GLU A 67 6.84 -1.78 10.43
C GLU A 67 7.05 -1.29 8.99
N PRO A 68 8.19 -0.66 8.67
CA PRO A 68 8.53 -0.30 7.28
C PRO A 68 8.33 -1.50 6.35
N PHE A 69 7.71 -1.25 5.20
CA PHE A 69 7.42 -2.32 4.25
C PHE A 69 8.72 -2.87 3.65
N VAL A 70 8.89 -4.19 3.67
CA VAL A 70 10.04 -4.88 3.06
C VAL A 70 9.56 -5.83 1.97
N LYS A 71 10.14 -5.73 0.76
CA LYS A 71 9.87 -6.66 -0.34
C LYS A 71 10.11 -8.11 0.12
N ASN A 72 9.28 -9.04 -0.33
CA ASN A 72 9.35 -10.48 0.00
C ASN A 72 9.13 -10.87 1.48
N LYS A 73 8.68 -9.96 2.36
CA LYS A 73 8.22 -10.29 3.72
C LYS A 73 6.69 -10.42 3.75
N PRO A 74 6.09 -11.46 4.35
CA PRO A 74 4.64 -11.58 4.42
C PRO A 74 4.02 -10.54 5.36
N TYR A 75 2.93 -9.92 4.93
CA TYR A 75 2.17 -8.96 5.71
C TYR A 75 0.66 -9.25 5.70
N GLU A 76 -0.01 -8.85 6.78
CA GLU A 76 -1.45 -9.04 6.99
C GLU A 76 -2.27 -7.83 6.52
N ALA A 77 -1.68 -6.64 6.60
CA ALA A 77 -2.27 -5.37 6.18
C ALA A 77 -1.16 -4.38 5.77
N PHE A 78 -1.56 -3.28 5.15
CA PHE A 78 -0.66 -2.21 4.72
C PHE A 78 -1.18 -0.87 5.23
N SER A 79 -0.28 0.06 5.51
CA SER A 79 -0.64 1.44 5.83
C SER A 79 0.15 2.45 5.02
N PHE A 80 -0.53 3.51 4.59
CA PHE A 80 0.02 4.62 3.82
C PHE A 80 -0.29 5.94 4.54
N SER A 81 0.71 6.81 4.60
CA SER A 81 0.57 8.21 5.01
C SER A 81 1.50 9.07 4.17
N LEU A 82 1.26 10.38 4.07
CA LEU A 82 2.25 11.27 3.45
C LEU A 82 3.56 11.26 4.24
N LYS A 83 4.68 11.38 3.53
CA LYS A 83 5.94 11.77 4.17
C LYS A 83 5.77 13.17 4.74
N LYS A 84 6.18 13.37 5.99
CA LYS A 84 6.35 14.73 6.51
C LYS A 84 7.46 15.39 5.70
N MET A 85 7.13 16.50 5.03
CA MET A 85 8.11 17.41 4.42
C MET A 85 8.91 18.11 5.51
#